data_AF-A0A3B9CSI0-F1
#
_entry.id   AF-A0A3B9CSI0-F1
#
_cell.length_a   1.000
_cell.length_b   1.000
_cell.length_c   1.000
_cell.angle_alpha   90.00
_cell.angle_beta   90.00
_cell.angle_gamma   90.00
#
_symmetry.space_group_name_H-M   'P 1'
#
loop_
_entity.id
_entity.type
_entity.pdbx_description
1 polymer ?
#
loop_
_entity_poly.entity_id
_entity_poly.type
_entity_poly.pdbx_seq_one_letter_code
_entity_poly.pdbx_strand_id
1 'polypeptide(L)' 'VWMAGGGVKGGMRYGATDDFGITAVENKFHTHDLHATTLHLLGLDHTQLTYRYAGRDFRLTDVHGNIAEDIIG' A
#
# COMPACT_ATOMS: atom_id res chain seq x y z
N VAL A 1 10.31 0.36 -4.67
CA VAL A 1 10.04 1.37 -3.62
C VAL A 1 10.75 0.93 -2.35
N TRP A 2 11.23 1.89 -1.55
CA TRP A 2 11.80 1.64 -0.22
C TRP A 2 10.92 2.30 0.85
N MET A 3 10.78 1.67 2.01
CA MET A 3 10.06 2.23 3.17
C MET A 3 10.90 2.04 4.43
N ALA A 4 10.81 3.00 5.35
CA ALA A 4 11.50 2.98 6.63
C ALA A 4 10.73 3.82 7.66
N GLY A 5 10.82 3.45 8.94
CA GLY A 5 10.12 4.14 10.03
C GLY A 5 8.63 3.79 10.11
N GLY A 6 7.87 4.55 10.90
CA GLY A 6 6.40 4.42 10.99
C GLY A 6 5.86 3.09 11.52
N GLY A 7 6.70 2.21 12.07
CA GLY A 7 6.33 0.85 12.45
C GLY A 7 6.58 -0.22 11.38
N VAL A 8 7.22 0.12 10.26
CA VAL A 8 7.63 -0.88 9.24
C VAL A 8 8.79 -1.73 9.77
N LYS A 9 8.71 -3.05 9.58
CA LYS A 9 9.79 -4.00 9.87
C LYS A 9 11.04 -3.65 9.06
N GLY A 10 12.15 -3.40 9.76
CA GLY A 10 13.44 -3.11 9.13
C GLY A 10 14.13 -4.36 8.59
N GLY A 11 15.01 -4.19 7.59
CA GLY A 11 15.91 -5.26 7.13
C GLY A 11 15.24 -6.40 6.37
N MET A 12 14.05 -6.18 5.80
CA MET A 12 13.33 -7.19 5.02
C MET A 12 13.14 -6.78 3.56
N ARG A 13 12.90 -7.78 2.71
CA ARG A 13 12.38 -7.61 1.35
C ARG A 13 10.96 -8.20 1.31
N TYR A 14 10.03 -7.49 0.69
CA TYR A 14 8.66 -7.96 0.50
C TYR A 14 8.39 -8.17 -0.99
N GLY A 15 8.11 -9.43 -1.35
CA GLY A 15 7.82 -9.85 -2.72
C GLY A 15 9.04 -10.07 -3.62
N ALA A 16 8.74 -10.65 -4.78
CA ALA A 16 9.72 -11.04 -5.77
C ALA A 16 9.17 -10.84 -7.19
N THR A 17 10.08 -10.65 -8.14
CA THR A 17 9.79 -10.58 -9.56
C THR A 17 10.20 -11.87 -10.25
N ASP A 18 9.71 -12.10 -11.46
CA ASP A 18 10.23 -13.15 -12.33
C ASP A 18 11.75 -12.99 -12.58
N ASP A 19 12.35 -14.01 -13.19
CA ASP A 19 13.79 -14.09 -13.46
C ASP A 19 14.31 -12.93 -14.34
N PHE A 20 13.41 -12.27 -15.09
CA PHE A 20 13.73 -11.15 -15.97
C PHE A 20 13.40 -9.78 -15.34
N GLY A 21 12.79 -9.76 -14.15
CA GLY A 21 12.37 -8.54 -13.47
C GLY A 21 11.15 -7.85 -14.08
N ILE A 22 10.37 -8.52 -14.94
CA ILE A 22 9.29 -7.89 -15.71
C ILE A 22 7.99 -7.85 -14.90
N THR A 23 7.63 -8.97 -14.27
CA THR A 23 6.40 -9.11 -13.52
C THR A 23 6.66 -9.48 -12.06
N ALA A 24 5.85 -8.93 -11.15
CA ALA A 24 5.82 -9.38 -9.77
C ALA A 24 5.16 -10.77 -9.70
N VAL A 25 5.83 -11.74 -9.10
CA VAL A 25 5.36 -13.13 -8.99
C VAL A 25 5.01 -13.52 -7.56
N GLU A 26 5.64 -12.88 -6.57
CA GLU A 26 5.41 -13.15 -5.15
C GLU A 26 5.03 -11.86 -4.42
N ASN A 27 4.07 -11.95 -3.48
CA ASN A 27 3.59 -10.86 -2.63
C ASN A 27 3.39 -9.55 -3.42
N LYS A 28 2.58 -9.64 -4.48
CA LYS A 28 2.29 -8.54 -5.39
C LYS A 28 1.78 -7.34 -4.59
N PHE A 29 2.41 -6.19 -4.82
CA PHE A 29 2.13 -4.98 -4.07
C PHE A 29 1.63 -3.90 -5.02
N HIS A 30 0.35 -3.58 -4.97
CA HIS A 30 -0.20 -2.52 -5.80
C HIS A 30 0.06 -1.15 -5.17
N THR A 31 0.09 -0.09 -5.98
CA THR A 31 0.22 1.29 -5.49
C THR A 31 -0.91 1.67 -4.51
N HIS A 32 -2.09 1.07 -4.67
CA HIS A 32 -3.21 1.27 -3.73
C HIS A 32 -2.91 0.68 -2.35
N ASP A 33 -2.26 -0.49 -2.28
CA ASP A 33 -1.87 -1.14 -1.04
C ASP A 33 -0.76 -0.35 -0.35
N LEU A 34 0.16 0.22 -1.12
CA LEU A 34 1.20 1.14 -0.63
C LEU A 34 0.58 2.35 0.06
N HIS A 35 -0.36 3.02 -0.61
CA HIS A 35 -1.01 4.19 -0.04
C HIS A 35 -1.89 3.84 1.16
N ALA A 36 -2.65 2.72 1.10
CA ALA A 36 -3.44 2.23 2.23
C ALA A 36 -2.57 1.97 3.46
N THR A 37 -1.46 1.26 3.28
CA THR A 37 -0.50 0.93 4.34
C THR A 37 0.17 2.18 4.89
N THR A 38 0.59 3.11 4.04
CA THR A 38 1.21 4.37 4.48
C THR A 38 0.25 5.18 5.35
N LEU A 39 -1.00 5.31 4.93
CA LEU A 39 -2.02 6.03 5.71
C LEU A 39 -2.32 5.33 7.03
N HIS A 40 -2.39 4.00 7.03
CA HIS A 40 -2.56 3.21 8.25
C HIS A 40 -1.44 3.45 9.26
N LEU A 41 -0.17 3.48 8.82
CA LEU A 41 0.98 3.76 9.70
C LEU A 41 0.98 5.19 10.27
N LEU A 42 0.27 6.11 9.62
CA LEU A 42 0.02 7.48 10.12
C LEU A 42 -1.20 7.55 11.05
N GLY A 43 -1.87 6.42 11.33
CA GLY A 43 -3.08 6.36 12.16
C GLY A 43 -4.36 6.77 11.44
N LEU A 44 -4.37 6.74 10.11
CA LEU A 44 -5.52 7.14 9.28
C LEU A 44 -6.18 5.92 8.62
N ASP A 45 -7.51 5.88 8.64
CA ASP A 45 -8.28 4.95 7.82
C ASP A 45 -8.40 5.50 6.40
N HIS A 46 -7.71 4.85 5.46
CA HIS A 46 -7.70 5.28 4.05
C HIS A 46 -9.09 5.27 3.39
N THR A 47 -10.05 4.49 3.93
CA THR A 47 -11.41 4.43 3.39
C THR A 47 -12.25 5.65 3.78
N GLN A 48 -11.93 6.30 4.90
CA GLN A 48 -12.62 7.49 5.41
C GLN A 48 -12.14 8.78 4.74
N LEU A 49 -11.02 8.75 4.02
CA LEU A 49 -10.47 9.89 3.27
C LEU A 49 -11.16 10.06 1.89
N THR A 50 -12.47 9.86 1.86
CA THR A 50 -13.29 9.89 0.65
C THR A 50 -13.96 11.25 0.51
N TYR A 51 -13.86 11.86 -0.67
CA TYR A 51 -14.55 13.11 -0.99
C TYR A 51 -15.27 13.03 -2.34
N ARG A 52 -16.41 13.72 -2.43
CA ARG A 52 -17.23 13.76 -3.65
C ARG A 52 -16.74 14.86 -4.58
N TYR A 53 -16.37 14.51 -5.80
CA TYR A 53 -15.98 15.45 -6.85
C TYR A 53 -16.55 15.00 -8.20
N ALA A 54 -17.03 15.94 -9.02
CA ALA A 54 -17.58 15.64 -10.36
C ALA A 54 -18.55 14.44 -10.42
N GLY A 55 -19.38 14.26 -9.38
CA GLY A 55 -20.37 13.18 -9.31
C GLY A 55 -19.84 11.81 -8.86
N ARG A 56 -18.54 11.67 -8.56
CA ARG A 56 -17.94 10.41 -8.09
C ARG A 56 -17.21 10.60 -6.75
N ASP A 57 -17.16 9.53 -5.97
CA ASP A 57 -16.36 9.46 -4.75
C ASP A 57 -14.89 9.19 -5.10
N PHE A 58 -14.00 10.03 -4.59
CA PHE A 58 -12.56 9.93 -4.78
C PHE A 58 -11.86 9.71 -3.45
N ARG A 59 -10.86 8.84 -3.45
CA ARG A 59 -9.88 8.69 -2.38
C ARG A 59 -8.55 8.23 -2.97
N LEU A 60 -7.46 8.37 -2.21
CA LEU A 60 -6.10 8.07 -2.69
C LEU A 60 -5.91 6.62 -3.18
N THR A 61 -6.66 5.68 -2.62
CA THR A 61 -6.62 4.26 -2.99
C THR A 61 -7.72 3.85 -3.96
N ASP A 62 -8.52 4.80 -4.44
CA ASP A 62 -9.75 4.56 -5.21
C ASP A 62 -10.62 3.48 -4.52
N VAL A 63 -11.37 2.66 -5.22
CA VAL A 63 -12.15 1.55 -4.63
C VAL A 63 -11.29 0.36 -4.11
N HIS A 64 -9.96 0.48 -4.10
CA HIS A 64 -9.02 -0.58 -3.75
C HIS A 64 -8.17 -0.23 -2.50
N GLY A 65 -7.15 -1.05 -2.26
CA GLY A 65 -6.14 -0.92 -1.21
C GLY A 65 -6.37 -1.90 -0.08
N ASN A 66 -5.40 -2.76 0.16
CA ASN A 66 -5.29 -3.60 1.35
C ASN A 66 -4.10 -3.14 2.18
N ILE A 67 -4.25 -3.19 3.51
CA ILE A 67 -3.15 -2.90 4.43
C ILE A 67 -2.19 -4.08 4.41
N ALA A 68 -0.91 -3.83 4.19
CA ALA A 68 0.11 -4.86 4.17
C ALA A 68 0.59 -5.18 5.58
N GLU A 69 -0.19 -5.98 6.31
CA GLU A 69 0.10 -6.33 7.70
C GLU A 69 1.44 -7.06 7.86
N ASP A 70 1.84 -7.84 6.85
CA ASP A 70 3.07 -8.63 6.89
C ASP A 70 4.35 -7.81 7.05
N ILE A 71 4.33 -6.54 6.62
CA ILE A 71 5.50 -5.64 6.70
C ILE A 71 5.46 -4.70 7.92
N ILE A 72 4.38 -4.72 8.70
CA ILE A 72 4.22 -3.90 9.90
C ILE A 72 4.73 -4.69 11.12
N GLY A 73 5.46 -4.01 12.02
CA GLY A 73 6.12 -4.56 13.20
C GLY A 73 5.44 -4.24 14.52
#